data_AF-A0A496A710-F1
#
_entry.id   AF-A0A496A710-F1
#
_cell.length_a   1.000
_cell.length_b   1.000
_cell.length_c   1.000
_cell.angle_alpha   90.00
_cell.angle_beta   90.00
_cell.angle_gamma   90.00
#
_symmetry.space_group_name_H-M   'P 1'
#
loop_
_entity.id
_entity.type
_entity.pdbx_description
1 polymer ?
#
loop_
_entity_poly.entity_id
_entity_poly.type
_entity_poly.pdbx_seq_one_letter_code
_entity_poly.pdbx_strand_id
1 'polypeptide(L)'
;MDDILYGHGDGFLTQDGRRRFPIGFYEHPADDDALRDMAEAGVNLVRCGNTDSLDRAQAHGMMGWVPLALRSGATSEFQEHVRTLAEHPALAVWEGPDEVVWSFTAYSGLWKQDQLAVFPNKGEWWMQTPLAIQYSEEQAAEIMPNMREAIEFIRSIDPQNRQIWINEARDSDLKFVRQYIDCVDITGCDDYPIRAEGRPAIRLADSTDRWRQVGKGRPVWMVLQGFSWNDLDDGDTDITAFPTFAESRLMAYACITHGARGILYWGSSYLQSDGKEAFRKSLYALTSELAALQPFLTAPVERYATVQAIDDGRTDISIPASLRGVSITARRTGRDWLIVLVNEDEHAHMGVEVSGLDALNGTEFVELYGDEKTAVSDGSFVTRMRPFEVKLFATHRKWEAAQREGRDFAK
;
A
#
# COMPACT_ATOMS: atom_id res chain seq x y z
N MET A 1 -10.77 -30.98 14.47
CA MET A 1 -10.37 -29.60 14.15
C MET A 1 -9.38 -29.75 13.04
N ASP A 2 -9.88 -29.74 11.82
CA ASP A 2 -9.05 -29.86 10.63
C ASP A 2 -8.21 -28.58 10.54
N ASP A 3 -6.89 -28.75 10.65
CA ASP A 3 -5.87 -27.72 10.45
C ASP A 3 -5.78 -27.39 8.95
N ILE A 4 -6.87 -26.91 8.35
CA ILE A 4 -6.79 -26.25 7.05
C ILE A 4 -6.18 -24.88 7.34
N LEU A 5 -4.86 -24.80 7.22
CA LEU A 5 -4.18 -23.51 7.13
C LEU A 5 -4.67 -22.82 5.85
N TYR A 6 -5.66 -21.94 6.00
CA TYR A 6 -6.01 -20.93 5.01
C TYR A 6 -4.92 -19.84 5.00
N GLY A 7 -4.76 -19.12 3.88
CA GLY A 7 -3.89 -17.94 3.85
C GLY A 7 -2.41 -18.21 3.52
N HIS A 8 -2.11 -18.60 2.27
CA HIS A 8 -0.74 -18.83 1.78
C HIS A 8 -0.38 -18.01 0.54
N GLY A 9 -1.23 -17.06 0.16
CA GLY A 9 -0.91 -16.12 -0.90
C GLY A 9 0.40 -15.37 -0.67
N ASP A 10 1.07 -15.06 -1.77
CA ASP A 10 2.33 -14.33 -1.76
C ASP A 10 2.15 -12.80 -1.87
N GLY A 11 0.92 -12.32 -2.05
CA GLY A 11 0.56 -10.92 -2.19
C GLY A 11 0.84 -10.33 -3.57
N PHE A 12 1.28 -11.13 -4.53
CA PHE A 12 1.44 -10.68 -5.92
C PHE A 12 0.25 -11.13 -6.76
N LEU A 13 -0.05 -10.38 -7.82
CA LEU A 13 -1.05 -10.77 -8.79
C LEU A 13 -0.45 -11.78 -9.77
N THR A 14 -1.29 -12.59 -10.40
CA THR A 14 -0.87 -13.47 -11.50
C THR A 14 -1.60 -13.08 -12.78
N GLN A 15 -0.84 -12.63 -13.79
CA GLN A 15 -1.36 -12.26 -15.10
C GLN A 15 -0.49 -12.92 -16.17
N ASP A 16 -1.11 -13.67 -17.09
CA ASP A 16 -0.41 -14.41 -18.15
C ASP A 16 0.74 -15.32 -17.64
N GLY A 17 0.51 -15.97 -16.49
CA GLY A 17 1.51 -16.83 -15.84
C GLY A 17 2.70 -16.08 -15.24
N ARG A 18 2.65 -14.74 -15.15
CA ARG A 18 3.69 -13.90 -14.54
C ARG A 18 3.18 -13.25 -13.27
N ARG A 19 4.05 -13.20 -12.26
CA ARG A 19 3.81 -12.41 -11.05
C ARG A 19 3.85 -10.92 -11.40
N ARG A 20 2.94 -10.14 -10.81
CA ARG A 20 2.89 -8.68 -10.89
C ARG A 20 2.80 -8.10 -9.49
N PHE A 21 3.57 -7.05 -9.25
CA PHE A 21 3.41 -6.20 -8.07
C PHE A 21 2.10 -5.42 -8.23
N PRO A 22 1.14 -5.50 -7.29
CA PRO A 22 -0.09 -4.72 -7.32
C PRO A 22 0.20 -3.22 -7.27
N ILE A 23 -0.29 -2.49 -8.26
CA ILE A 23 -0.29 -1.04 -8.34
C ILE A 23 -1.75 -0.66 -8.63
N GLY A 24 -2.46 -0.20 -7.62
CA GLY A 24 -3.92 -0.06 -7.73
C GLY A 24 -4.51 1.25 -7.23
N PHE A 25 -5.78 1.46 -7.60
CA PHE A 25 -6.60 2.57 -7.14
C PHE A 25 -7.98 2.04 -6.78
N TYR A 26 -8.53 2.51 -5.65
CA TYR A 26 -9.93 2.23 -5.29
C TYR A 26 -10.93 2.84 -6.27
N GLU A 27 -10.51 3.88 -6.98
CA GLU A 27 -11.25 4.48 -8.07
C GLU A 27 -11.39 3.51 -9.25
N HIS A 28 -12.63 3.31 -9.70
CA HIS A 28 -12.96 2.72 -10.99
C HIS A 28 -13.70 3.77 -11.81
N PRO A 29 -13.02 4.51 -12.71
CA PRO A 29 -13.65 5.57 -13.47
C PRO A 29 -14.86 5.06 -14.28
N ALA A 30 -15.93 5.86 -14.31
CA ALA A 30 -17.09 5.56 -15.16
C ALA A 30 -16.77 5.72 -16.66
N ASP A 31 -15.77 6.55 -16.98
CA ASP A 31 -15.29 6.81 -18.33
C ASP A 31 -14.11 5.89 -18.69
N ASP A 32 -14.15 5.29 -19.88
CA ASP A 32 -13.10 4.39 -20.39
C ASP A 32 -11.83 5.15 -20.78
N ASP A 33 -11.93 6.43 -21.13
CA ASP A 33 -10.74 7.24 -21.40
C ASP A 33 -9.91 7.42 -20.13
N ALA A 34 -10.55 7.73 -18.99
CA ALA A 34 -9.89 7.80 -17.70
C ALA A 34 -9.33 6.44 -17.24
N LEU A 35 -10.04 5.34 -17.52
CA LEU A 35 -9.57 3.99 -17.22
C LEU A 35 -8.34 3.61 -18.08
N ARG A 36 -8.32 4.02 -19.36
CA ARG A 36 -7.15 3.89 -20.24
C ARG A 36 -5.97 4.69 -19.70
N ASP A 37 -6.18 5.94 -19.29
CA ASP A 37 -5.10 6.79 -18.76
C ASP A 37 -4.45 6.16 -17.51
N MET A 38 -5.25 5.52 -16.64
CA MET A 38 -4.73 4.73 -15.51
C MET A 38 -3.87 3.55 -15.97
N ALA A 39 -4.34 2.77 -16.94
CA ALA A 39 -3.60 1.63 -17.47
C ALA A 39 -2.28 2.06 -18.13
N GLU A 40 -2.30 3.14 -18.92
CA GLU A 40 -1.12 3.73 -19.55
C GLU A 40 -0.13 4.28 -18.52
N ALA A 41 -0.63 4.76 -17.38
CA ALA A 41 0.16 5.16 -16.21
C ALA A 41 0.68 3.96 -15.38
N GLY A 42 0.48 2.72 -15.83
CA GLY A 42 1.02 1.52 -15.19
C GLY A 42 0.21 0.98 -14.02
N VAL A 43 -1.01 1.47 -13.80
CA VAL A 43 -1.97 0.84 -12.89
C VAL A 43 -2.35 -0.52 -13.46
N ASN A 44 -2.36 -1.56 -12.62
CA ASN A 44 -2.65 -2.93 -13.05
C ASN A 44 -3.79 -3.58 -12.25
N LEU A 45 -4.35 -2.87 -11.28
CA LEU A 45 -5.39 -3.37 -10.38
C LEU A 45 -6.41 -2.26 -10.06
N VAL A 46 -7.69 -2.50 -10.31
CA VAL A 46 -8.78 -1.53 -10.02
C VAL A 46 -9.96 -2.21 -9.30
N ARG A 47 -10.70 -1.44 -8.51
CA ARG A 47 -11.89 -1.96 -7.82
C ARG A 47 -12.95 -2.35 -8.84
N CYS A 48 -13.50 -3.55 -8.76
CA CYS A 48 -14.55 -4.05 -9.65
C CYS A 48 -15.70 -4.62 -8.81
N GLY A 49 -16.94 -4.44 -9.22
CA GLY A 49 -18.11 -4.91 -8.44
C GLY A 49 -18.98 -5.93 -9.16
N ASN A 50 -18.74 -6.17 -10.44
CA ASN A 50 -19.56 -7.01 -11.31
C ASN A 50 -18.81 -7.37 -12.59
N THR A 51 -19.42 -8.22 -13.42
CA THR A 51 -18.89 -8.67 -14.71
C THR A 51 -18.51 -7.48 -15.60
N ASP A 52 -19.40 -6.51 -15.79
CA ASP A 52 -19.15 -5.35 -16.66
C ASP A 52 -17.89 -4.57 -16.25
N SER A 53 -17.69 -4.33 -14.95
CA SER A 53 -16.49 -3.65 -14.45
C SER A 53 -15.22 -4.49 -14.64
N LEU A 54 -15.30 -5.82 -14.53
CA LEU A 54 -14.17 -6.70 -14.80
C LEU A 54 -13.86 -6.79 -16.31
N ASP A 55 -14.87 -6.81 -17.17
CA ASP A 55 -14.73 -6.76 -18.63
C ASP A 55 -14.04 -5.46 -19.05
N ARG A 56 -14.44 -4.32 -18.49
CA ARG A 56 -13.79 -3.01 -18.73
C ARG A 56 -12.33 -3.03 -18.28
N ALA A 57 -12.03 -3.51 -17.07
CA ALA A 57 -10.64 -3.64 -16.60
C ALA A 57 -9.81 -4.53 -17.55
N GLN A 58 -10.37 -5.66 -17.98
CA GLN A 58 -9.73 -6.58 -18.92
C GLN A 58 -9.43 -5.94 -20.28
N ALA A 59 -10.37 -5.16 -20.81
CA ALA A 59 -10.24 -4.50 -22.12
C ALA A 59 -9.02 -3.55 -22.16
N HIS A 60 -8.62 -3.01 -21.01
CA HIS A 60 -7.44 -2.16 -20.85
C HIS A 60 -6.21 -2.91 -20.31
N GLY A 61 -6.26 -4.25 -20.23
CA GLY A 61 -5.14 -5.07 -19.76
C GLY A 61 -4.88 -5.00 -18.25
N MET A 62 -5.84 -4.48 -17.48
CA MET A 62 -5.80 -4.46 -16.02
C MET A 62 -6.51 -5.67 -15.42
N MET A 63 -6.29 -5.89 -14.13
CA MET A 63 -7.05 -6.84 -13.33
C MET A 63 -7.98 -6.12 -12.36
N GLY A 64 -8.99 -6.82 -11.86
CA GLY A 64 -9.93 -6.32 -10.88
C GLY A 64 -9.83 -7.03 -9.55
N TRP A 65 -10.04 -6.31 -8.45
CA TRP A 65 -10.44 -6.94 -7.19
C TRP A 65 -11.92 -6.72 -6.92
N VAL A 66 -12.56 -7.68 -6.25
CA VAL A 66 -14.00 -7.61 -5.97
C VAL A 66 -14.25 -7.55 -4.46
N PRO A 67 -14.85 -6.47 -3.94
CA PRO A 67 -15.24 -6.35 -2.53
C PRO A 67 -16.44 -7.25 -2.24
N LEU A 68 -16.37 -7.96 -1.11
CA LEU A 68 -17.36 -8.92 -0.68
C LEU A 68 -17.81 -8.66 0.76
N ALA A 69 -19.10 -8.87 1.01
CA ALA A 69 -19.72 -8.69 2.33
C ALA A 69 -19.46 -9.89 3.27
N LEU A 70 -18.20 -10.30 3.49
CA LEU A 70 -17.86 -11.49 4.29
C LEU A 70 -18.44 -11.45 5.71
N ARG A 71 -18.61 -10.26 6.30
CA ARG A 71 -19.18 -10.07 7.65
C ARG A 71 -20.61 -10.62 7.80
N SER A 72 -21.32 -10.84 6.69
CA SER A 72 -22.69 -11.35 6.67
C SER A 72 -22.79 -12.87 6.46
N GLY A 73 -21.67 -13.57 6.28
CA GLY A 73 -21.65 -15.01 6.08
C GLY A 73 -21.93 -15.42 4.63
N ALA A 74 -22.02 -16.72 4.40
CA ALA A 74 -22.24 -17.28 3.06
C ALA A 74 -23.72 -17.26 2.65
N THR A 75 -24.36 -16.09 2.67
CA THR A 75 -25.77 -15.93 2.28
C THR A 75 -26.01 -16.35 0.82
N SER A 76 -27.26 -16.67 0.44
CA SER A 76 -27.57 -17.07 -0.95
C SER A 76 -27.17 -16.00 -1.99
N GLU A 77 -27.33 -14.72 -1.66
CA GLU A 77 -26.91 -13.61 -2.52
C GLU A 77 -25.39 -13.54 -2.66
N PHE A 78 -24.65 -13.66 -1.54
CA PHE A 78 -23.20 -13.74 -1.55
C PHE A 78 -22.71 -14.92 -2.41
N GLN A 79 -23.28 -16.10 -2.21
CA GLN A 79 -22.89 -17.29 -2.94
C GLN A 79 -23.09 -17.13 -4.45
N GLU A 80 -24.23 -16.56 -4.87
CA GLU A 80 -24.52 -16.30 -6.28
C GLU A 80 -23.55 -15.28 -6.89
N HIS A 81 -23.24 -14.22 -6.13
CA HIS A 81 -22.30 -13.20 -6.57
C HIS A 81 -20.89 -13.77 -6.80
N VAL A 82 -20.38 -14.57 -5.86
CA VAL A 82 -19.07 -15.23 -6.02
C VAL A 82 -19.10 -16.20 -7.20
N ARG A 83 -20.15 -17.03 -7.36
CA ARG A 83 -20.27 -17.95 -8.51
C ARG A 83 -20.24 -17.22 -9.85
N THR A 84 -20.88 -16.05 -9.92
CA THR A 84 -20.95 -15.24 -11.15
C THR A 84 -19.56 -14.76 -11.59
N LEU A 85 -18.68 -14.45 -10.64
CA LEU A 85 -17.40 -13.77 -10.92
C LEU A 85 -16.17 -14.68 -10.79
N ALA A 86 -16.29 -15.83 -10.12
CA ALA A 86 -15.16 -16.72 -9.83
C ALA A 86 -14.42 -17.23 -11.08
N GLU A 87 -15.08 -17.36 -12.22
CA GLU A 87 -14.41 -17.78 -13.45
C GLU A 87 -13.91 -16.60 -14.31
N HIS A 88 -14.19 -15.36 -13.91
CA HIS A 88 -13.84 -14.19 -14.72
C HIS A 88 -12.31 -14.04 -14.85
N PRO A 89 -11.75 -13.97 -16.08
CA PRO A 89 -10.30 -13.98 -16.28
C PRO A 89 -9.58 -12.76 -15.69
N ALA A 90 -10.24 -11.59 -15.65
CA ALA A 90 -9.67 -10.38 -15.04
C ALA A 90 -9.80 -10.30 -13.51
N LEU A 91 -10.54 -11.20 -12.85
CA LEU A 91 -10.57 -11.22 -11.39
C LEU A 91 -9.19 -11.63 -10.86
N ALA A 92 -8.59 -10.80 -10.00
CA ALA A 92 -7.29 -11.08 -9.37
C ALA A 92 -7.42 -11.54 -7.92
N VAL A 93 -8.26 -10.86 -7.14
CA VAL A 93 -8.31 -10.96 -5.68
C VAL A 93 -9.73 -10.69 -5.20
N TRP A 94 -10.15 -11.41 -4.17
CA TRP A 94 -11.35 -11.09 -3.40
C TRP A 94 -10.98 -10.18 -2.24
N GLU A 95 -11.71 -9.10 -2.05
CA GLU A 95 -11.54 -8.21 -0.91
C GLU A 95 -12.67 -8.46 0.10
N GLY A 96 -12.33 -8.53 1.39
CA GLY A 96 -13.34 -8.56 2.45
C GLY A 96 -13.98 -7.19 2.70
N PRO A 97 -14.72 -7.05 3.80
CA PRO A 97 -15.27 -5.75 4.17
C PRO A 97 -14.12 -4.79 4.53
N ASP A 98 -14.17 -3.60 3.95
CA ASP A 98 -13.23 -2.52 4.25
C ASP A 98 -13.34 -2.09 5.71
N GLU A 99 -12.19 -1.91 6.36
CA GLU A 99 -12.07 -1.48 7.76
C GLU A 99 -12.98 -2.24 8.74
N VAL A 100 -13.09 -3.56 8.57
CA VAL A 100 -14.09 -4.36 9.30
C VAL A 100 -13.96 -4.21 10.82
N VAL A 101 -12.76 -4.25 11.39
CA VAL A 101 -12.56 -4.07 12.84
C VAL A 101 -12.75 -2.63 13.27
N TRP A 102 -12.30 -1.66 12.46
CA TRP A 102 -12.52 -0.24 12.75
C TRP A 102 -14.01 0.09 12.90
N SER A 103 -14.83 -0.51 12.03
CA SER A 103 -16.26 -0.22 11.90
C SER A 103 -17.06 -0.44 13.20
N PHE A 104 -16.63 -1.38 14.05
CA PHE A 104 -17.27 -1.67 15.34
C PHE A 104 -16.42 -1.31 16.57
N THR A 105 -15.25 -0.69 16.38
CA THR A 105 -14.40 -0.24 17.49
C THR A 105 -14.29 1.29 17.54
N ALA A 106 -13.58 1.89 16.60
CA ALA A 106 -13.17 3.30 16.66
C ALA A 106 -13.82 4.19 15.59
N TYR A 107 -14.62 3.62 14.69
CA TYR A 107 -15.33 4.37 13.65
C TYR A 107 -16.16 5.52 14.23
N SER A 108 -16.07 6.69 13.59
CA SER A 108 -16.69 7.91 14.11
C SER A 108 -18.22 7.83 14.21
N GLY A 109 -18.87 7.03 13.36
CA GLY A 109 -20.32 6.84 13.38
C GLY A 109 -20.85 6.15 14.63
N LEU A 110 -19.98 5.50 15.41
CA LEU A 110 -20.36 4.88 16.68
C LEU A 110 -20.71 5.91 17.76
N TRP A 111 -20.26 7.17 17.68
CA TRP A 111 -20.59 8.20 18.68
C TRP A 111 -21.25 9.45 18.09
N LYS A 112 -21.18 9.64 16.77
CA LYS A 112 -21.91 10.70 16.06
C LYS A 112 -23.42 10.46 16.18
N GLN A 113 -24.14 11.47 16.66
CA GLN A 113 -25.57 11.37 17.02
C GLN A 113 -26.51 11.30 15.80
N ASP A 114 -26.03 11.75 14.65
CA ASP A 114 -26.69 11.68 13.35
C ASP A 114 -26.37 10.37 12.59
N GLN A 115 -25.67 9.43 13.23
CA GLN A 115 -25.29 8.13 12.66
C GLN A 115 -25.77 6.97 13.56
N LEU A 116 -24.90 6.03 13.95
CA LEU A 116 -25.29 4.86 14.75
C LEU A 116 -25.48 5.20 16.22
N ALA A 117 -24.73 6.19 16.74
CA ALA A 117 -24.86 6.71 18.11
C ALA A 117 -24.86 5.65 19.23
N VAL A 118 -24.05 4.60 19.07
CA VAL A 118 -23.86 3.51 20.05
C VAL A 118 -23.22 4.01 21.34
N PHE A 119 -22.19 4.86 21.24
CA PHE A 119 -21.43 5.41 22.36
C PHE A 119 -21.89 6.84 22.67
N PRO A 120 -22.06 7.20 23.95
CA PRO A 120 -22.45 8.55 24.32
C PRO A 120 -21.36 9.59 24.07
N ASN A 121 -20.07 9.22 24.00
CA ASN A 121 -18.97 10.15 23.81
C ASN A 121 -17.96 9.73 22.73
N LYS A 122 -17.29 10.73 22.15
CA LYS A 122 -16.11 10.50 21.30
C LYS A 122 -15.00 9.83 22.09
N GLY A 123 -14.36 8.83 21.49
CA GLY A 123 -13.13 8.21 22.00
C GLY A 123 -13.34 7.15 23.08
N GLU A 124 -14.56 6.66 23.28
CA GLU A 124 -14.83 5.60 24.24
C GLU A 124 -14.05 4.31 24.00
N TRP A 125 -13.80 3.97 22.74
CA TRP A 125 -12.89 2.88 22.39
C TRP A 125 -11.49 3.05 22.97
N TRP A 126 -10.90 4.25 22.84
CA TRP A 126 -9.56 4.53 23.37
C TRP A 126 -9.52 4.54 24.91
N MET A 127 -10.62 4.91 25.54
CA MET A 127 -10.80 4.82 26.99
C MET A 127 -11.12 3.41 27.46
N GLN A 128 -11.42 2.48 26.54
CA GLN A 128 -11.84 1.12 26.83
C GLN A 128 -13.00 1.11 27.85
N THR A 129 -14.03 1.94 27.61
CA THR A 129 -15.19 1.99 28.50
C THR A 129 -15.88 0.61 28.52
N PRO A 130 -16.56 0.24 29.63
CA PRO A 130 -17.27 -1.04 29.69
C PRO A 130 -18.26 -1.26 28.54
N LEU A 131 -18.95 -0.18 28.10
CA LEU A 131 -19.85 -0.22 26.95
C LEU A 131 -19.12 -0.50 25.64
N ALA A 132 -18.00 0.20 25.37
CA ALA A 132 -17.23 0.00 24.15
C ALA A 132 -16.63 -1.42 24.08
N ILE A 133 -16.12 -1.93 25.19
CA ILE A 133 -15.64 -3.32 25.28
C ILE A 133 -16.78 -4.29 25.00
N GLN A 134 -17.90 -4.18 25.71
CA GLN A 134 -19.04 -5.10 25.55
C GLN A 134 -19.54 -5.11 24.10
N TYR A 135 -19.80 -3.93 23.53
CA TYR A 135 -20.28 -3.80 22.16
C TYR A 135 -19.31 -4.45 21.15
N SER A 136 -18.01 -4.16 21.27
CA SER A 136 -17.01 -4.68 20.34
C SER A 136 -16.88 -6.20 20.41
N GLU A 137 -16.99 -6.79 21.62
CA GLU A 137 -16.97 -8.25 21.81
C GLU A 137 -18.22 -8.90 21.22
N GLU A 138 -19.40 -8.30 21.39
CA GLU A 138 -20.66 -8.77 20.82
C GLU A 138 -20.61 -8.71 19.28
N GLN A 139 -20.13 -7.62 18.69
CA GLN A 139 -19.97 -7.48 17.24
C GLN A 139 -18.95 -8.50 16.68
N ALA A 140 -17.81 -8.68 17.34
CA ALA A 140 -16.83 -9.68 16.91
C ALA A 140 -17.36 -11.12 17.02
N ALA A 141 -18.15 -11.44 18.05
CA ALA A 141 -18.75 -12.76 18.22
C ALA A 141 -19.71 -13.12 17.08
N GLU A 142 -20.34 -12.14 16.44
CA GLU A 142 -21.19 -12.32 15.26
C GLU A 142 -20.39 -12.31 13.95
N ILE A 143 -19.55 -11.29 13.75
CA ILE A 143 -18.86 -11.03 12.48
C ILE A 143 -17.80 -12.09 12.17
N MET A 144 -17.00 -12.51 13.16
CA MET A 144 -15.84 -13.36 12.91
C MET A 144 -16.21 -14.77 12.42
N PRO A 145 -17.22 -15.47 13.01
CA PRO A 145 -17.72 -16.73 12.45
C PRO A 145 -18.26 -16.59 11.03
N ASN A 146 -19.03 -15.53 10.76
CA ASN A 146 -19.59 -15.25 9.43
C ASN A 146 -18.50 -15.07 8.38
N MET A 147 -17.45 -14.29 8.70
CA MET A 147 -16.32 -14.12 7.79
C MET A 147 -15.63 -15.44 7.47
N ARG A 148 -15.45 -16.32 8.47
CA ARG A 148 -14.86 -17.64 8.24
C ARG A 148 -15.73 -18.49 7.33
N GLU A 149 -17.04 -18.55 7.57
CA GLU A 149 -17.99 -19.28 6.71
C GLU A 149 -17.93 -18.77 5.26
N ALA A 150 -17.95 -17.45 5.04
CA ALA A 150 -17.88 -16.84 3.73
C ALA A 150 -16.56 -17.16 3.01
N ILE A 151 -15.44 -17.11 3.72
CA ILE A 151 -14.11 -17.46 3.20
C ILE A 151 -14.06 -18.95 2.82
N GLU A 152 -14.56 -19.84 3.67
CA GLU A 152 -14.62 -21.28 3.40
C GLU A 152 -15.44 -21.57 2.14
N PHE A 153 -16.56 -20.86 1.96
CA PHE A 153 -17.35 -20.96 0.74
C PHE A 153 -16.54 -20.55 -0.50
N ILE A 154 -15.88 -19.39 -0.49
CA ILE A 154 -15.03 -18.93 -1.61
C ILE A 154 -14.01 -20.01 -1.96
N ARG A 155 -13.30 -20.55 -0.95
CA ARG A 155 -12.30 -21.61 -1.15
C ARG A 155 -12.87 -22.88 -1.76
N SER A 156 -14.14 -23.19 -1.48
CA SER A 156 -14.79 -24.38 -2.03
C SER A 156 -15.22 -24.24 -3.50
N ILE A 157 -15.35 -23.01 -4.01
CA ILE A 157 -15.90 -22.78 -5.36
C ILE A 157 -14.99 -22.00 -6.31
N ASP A 158 -14.02 -21.21 -5.83
CA ASP A 158 -13.11 -20.48 -6.71
C ASP A 158 -12.07 -21.43 -7.32
N PRO A 159 -12.17 -21.75 -8.62
CA PRO A 159 -11.33 -22.78 -9.24
C PRO A 159 -9.86 -22.36 -9.31
N GLN A 160 -9.57 -21.06 -9.23
CA GLN A 160 -8.21 -20.54 -9.22
C GLN A 160 -7.66 -20.36 -7.81
N ASN A 161 -8.49 -20.60 -6.78
CA ASN A 161 -8.17 -20.40 -5.37
C ASN A 161 -7.50 -19.03 -5.16
N ARG A 162 -8.13 -17.96 -5.65
CA ARG A 162 -7.53 -16.62 -5.62
C ARG A 162 -7.31 -16.14 -4.20
N GLN A 163 -6.45 -15.14 -4.10
CA GLN A 163 -6.11 -14.56 -2.82
C GLN A 163 -7.30 -13.78 -2.25
N ILE A 164 -7.45 -13.83 -0.93
CA ILE A 164 -8.41 -13.03 -0.17
C ILE A 164 -7.62 -11.98 0.60
N TRP A 165 -7.95 -10.71 0.36
CA TRP A 165 -7.36 -9.54 0.98
C TRP A 165 -8.36 -8.88 1.92
N ILE A 166 -7.90 -8.39 3.07
CA ILE A 166 -8.67 -7.46 3.89
C ILE A 166 -7.81 -6.22 4.16
N ASN A 167 -8.36 -5.07 3.78
CA ASN A 167 -7.87 -3.76 4.17
C ASN A 167 -8.52 -3.32 5.49
N GLU A 168 -7.74 -2.68 6.35
CA GLU A 168 -8.19 -2.18 7.64
C GLU A 168 -7.77 -0.73 7.86
N ALA A 169 -8.41 -0.02 8.79
CA ALA A 169 -7.88 1.26 9.24
C ALA A 169 -6.48 1.05 9.85
N ARG A 170 -5.58 2.02 9.68
CA ARG A 170 -4.24 2.02 10.30
C ARG A 170 -4.24 1.51 11.75
N ASP A 171 -5.16 2.05 12.53
CA ASP A 171 -5.26 1.90 13.98
C ASP A 171 -6.29 0.83 14.40
N SER A 172 -6.79 0.02 13.47
CA SER A 172 -7.69 -1.11 13.76
C SER A 172 -7.13 -2.04 14.81
N ASP A 173 -8.00 -2.48 15.72
CA ASP A 173 -7.62 -3.21 16.92
C ASP A 173 -7.00 -4.58 16.63
N LEU A 174 -5.80 -4.81 17.18
CA LEU A 174 -5.05 -6.04 16.96
C LEU A 174 -5.77 -7.27 17.50
N LYS A 175 -6.45 -7.19 18.65
CA LYS A 175 -7.09 -8.35 19.26
C LYS A 175 -8.20 -8.89 18.36
N PHE A 176 -8.99 -8.03 17.74
CA PHE A 176 -10.04 -8.47 16.82
C PHE A 176 -9.49 -8.86 15.44
N VAL A 177 -8.54 -8.12 14.88
CA VAL A 177 -7.91 -8.47 13.59
C VAL A 177 -7.31 -9.88 13.62
N ARG A 178 -6.72 -10.26 14.76
CA ARG A 178 -6.15 -11.60 14.95
C ARG A 178 -7.14 -12.74 14.84
N GLN A 179 -8.44 -12.49 14.93
CA GLN A 179 -9.47 -13.54 14.88
C GLN A 179 -9.78 -14.03 13.46
N TYR A 180 -9.47 -13.24 12.42
CA TYR A 180 -9.66 -13.63 11.02
C TYR A 180 -8.36 -13.70 10.22
N ILE A 181 -7.23 -13.19 10.76
CA ILE A 181 -5.98 -13.09 9.99
C ILE A 181 -5.46 -14.43 9.44
N ASP A 182 -5.79 -15.53 10.12
CA ASP A 182 -5.40 -16.88 9.69
C ASP A 182 -6.31 -17.44 8.59
N CYS A 183 -7.35 -16.71 8.18
CA CYS A 183 -8.29 -17.08 7.13
C CYS A 183 -8.05 -16.34 5.79
N VAL A 184 -7.22 -15.29 5.81
CA VAL A 184 -6.95 -14.42 4.65
C VAL A 184 -5.51 -14.59 4.16
N ASP A 185 -5.26 -14.27 2.90
CA ASP A 185 -3.92 -14.35 2.31
C ASP A 185 -3.15 -13.05 2.49
N ILE A 186 -3.86 -11.91 2.37
CA ILE A 186 -3.27 -10.59 2.34
C ILE A 186 -3.95 -9.75 3.40
N THR A 187 -3.15 -8.96 4.12
CA THR A 187 -3.65 -7.95 5.05
C THR A 187 -3.10 -6.58 4.66
N GLY A 188 -3.52 -5.52 5.31
CA GLY A 188 -3.12 -4.19 4.94
C GLY A 188 -3.78 -3.15 5.78
N CYS A 189 -3.39 -1.90 5.54
CA CYS A 189 -4.19 -0.79 5.98
C CYS A 189 -4.13 0.38 5.02
N ASP A 190 -5.09 1.26 5.20
CA ASP A 190 -5.00 2.62 4.75
C ASP A 190 -4.39 3.55 5.81
N ASP A 191 -3.61 4.52 5.34
CA ASP A 191 -3.04 5.57 6.17
C ASP A 191 -2.83 6.84 5.35
N TYR A 192 -3.47 7.94 5.78
CA TYR A 192 -3.52 9.21 5.05
C TYR A 192 -2.91 10.35 5.87
N PRO A 193 -1.57 10.49 5.89
CA PRO A 193 -0.87 11.41 6.78
C PRO A 193 -0.85 12.86 6.33
N ILE A 194 -1.08 13.16 5.04
CA ILE A 194 -0.86 14.50 4.51
C ILE A 194 -2.08 15.38 4.77
N ARG A 195 -1.90 16.36 5.67
CA ARG A 195 -2.88 17.38 6.05
C ARG A 195 -2.28 18.77 5.91
N ALA A 196 -3.10 19.81 6.07
CA ALA A 196 -2.63 21.18 6.02
C ALA A 196 -1.75 21.53 7.24
N GLU A 197 -2.06 20.94 8.40
CA GLU A 197 -1.42 21.20 9.69
C GLU A 197 -0.20 20.31 9.94
N GLY A 198 -0.04 19.22 9.18
CA GLY A 198 1.04 18.26 9.33
C GLY A 198 1.14 17.31 8.15
N ARG A 199 2.38 17.00 7.75
CA ARG A 199 2.65 16.21 6.54
C ARG A 199 3.60 15.03 6.77
N PRO A 200 3.38 14.17 7.81
CA PRO A 200 4.30 13.09 8.15
C PRO A 200 4.20 11.90 7.17
N ALA A 201 4.60 12.09 5.90
CA ALA A 201 4.61 11.02 4.87
C ALA A 201 5.35 9.75 5.33
N ILE A 202 6.46 9.91 6.08
CA ILE A 202 7.27 8.78 6.57
C ILE A 202 6.51 7.86 7.53
N ARG A 203 5.38 8.30 8.10
CA ARG A 203 4.51 7.50 8.97
C ARG A 203 4.07 6.17 8.33
N LEU A 204 4.05 6.08 7.01
CA LEU A 204 3.72 4.87 6.28
C LEU A 204 4.71 3.72 6.51
N ALA A 205 5.97 4.00 6.84
CA ALA A 205 6.93 2.98 7.28
C ALA A 205 6.44 2.29 8.56
N ASP A 206 6.06 3.07 9.58
CA ASP A 206 5.55 2.54 10.85
C ASP A 206 4.26 1.73 10.67
N SER A 207 3.35 2.25 9.85
CA SER A 207 2.09 1.57 9.52
C SER A 207 2.36 0.25 8.82
N THR A 208 3.30 0.21 7.88
CA THR A 208 3.72 -1.02 7.18
C THR A 208 4.30 -2.03 8.16
N ASP A 209 5.22 -1.63 9.04
CA ASP A 209 5.83 -2.53 10.02
C ASP A 209 4.82 -3.08 11.02
N ARG A 210 3.93 -2.22 11.51
CA ARG A 210 2.82 -2.63 12.38
C ARG A 210 1.98 -3.69 11.68
N TRP A 211 1.57 -3.46 10.44
CA TRP A 211 0.71 -4.39 9.71
C TRP A 211 1.42 -5.66 9.27
N ARG A 212 2.73 -5.65 9.09
CA ARG A 212 3.52 -6.88 8.91
C ARG A 212 3.56 -7.71 10.19
N GLN A 213 3.67 -7.07 11.35
CA GLN A 213 3.57 -7.76 12.63
C GLN A 213 2.15 -8.31 12.84
N VAL A 214 1.11 -7.51 12.60
CA VAL A 214 -0.30 -7.93 12.61
C VAL A 214 -0.53 -9.09 11.64
N GLY A 215 0.10 -9.09 10.48
CA GLY A 215 -0.03 -10.13 9.47
C GLY A 215 0.56 -11.48 9.86
N LYS A 216 1.41 -11.63 10.89
CA LYS A 216 2.05 -12.94 11.23
C LYS A 216 2.75 -13.59 10.02
N GLY A 217 3.36 -12.79 9.15
CA GLY A 217 4.03 -13.27 7.94
C GLY A 217 3.18 -13.27 6.67
N ARG A 218 1.90 -12.92 6.74
CA ARG A 218 1.10 -12.63 5.54
C ARG A 218 1.68 -11.41 4.80
N PRO A 219 1.64 -11.38 3.46
CA PRO A 219 1.92 -10.19 2.69
C PRO A 219 1.03 -9.01 3.12
N VAL A 220 1.60 -7.81 3.03
CA VAL A 220 0.93 -6.55 3.35
C VAL A 220 0.75 -5.71 2.09
N TRP A 221 -0.47 -5.27 1.83
CA TRP A 221 -0.77 -4.21 0.87
C TRP A 221 -1.04 -2.91 1.63
N MET A 222 -0.50 -1.81 1.12
CA MET A 222 -0.68 -0.49 1.73
C MET A 222 -1.53 0.39 0.83
N VAL A 223 -2.56 1.01 1.41
CA VAL A 223 -3.46 1.94 0.73
C VAL A 223 -3.05 3.36 1.10
N LEU A 224 -2.56 4.10 0.12
CA LEU A 224 -1.94 5.40 0.28
C LEU A 224 -2.91 6.53 -0.08
N GLN A 225 -2.58 7.73 0.38
CA GLN A 225 -3.37 8.94 0.14
C GLN A 225 -3.31 9.37 -1.33
N GLY A 226 -4.45 9.33 -2.02
CA GLY A 226 -4.65 9.84 -3.38
C GLY A 226 -5.59 11.05 -3.44
N PHE A 227 -5.69 11.84 -2.36
CA PHE A 227 -6.63 12.96 -2.22
C PHE A 227 -6.12 14.07 -1.28
N SER A 228 -6.90 15.14 -1.15
CA SER A 228 -6.77 16.14 -0.08
C SER A 228 -7.98 16.07 0.85
N TRP A 229 -7.78 16.16 2.16
CA TRP A 229 -8.88 16.13 3.14
C TRP A 229 -9.99 17.17 2.91
N ASN A 230 -9.69 18.31 2.28
CA ASN A 230 -10.68 19.31 1.88
C ASN A 230 -11.65 18.83 0.79
N ASP A 231 -11.25 17.83 -0.01
CA ASP A 231 -12.08 17.29 -1.09
C ASP A 231 -13.09 16.23 -0.61
N LEU A 232 -13.04 15.83 0.66
CA LEU A 232 -13.98 14.86 1.23
C LEU A 232 -15.20 15.56 1.82
N ASP A 233 -16.39 14.99 1.61
CA ASP A 233 -17.65 15.51 2.15
C ASP A 233 -17.67 15.56 3.69
N ASP A 234 -16.95 14.63 4.35
CA ASP A 234 -16.76 14.58 5.79
C ASP A 234 -15.36 15.05 6.22
N GLY A 235 -14.67 15.75 5.32
CA GLY A 235 -13.40 16.42 5.56
C GLY A 235 -13.47 17.40 6.74
N ASP A 236 -12.38 17.50 7.49
CA ASP A 236 -12.28 18.32 8.70
C ASP A 236 -11.53 19.64 8.48
N THR A 237 -11.24 20.00 7.22
CA THR A 237 -10.48 21.22 6.87
C THR A 237 -10.89 21.78 5.52
N ASP A 238 -10.93 23.11 5.41
CA ASP A 238 -11.20 23.82 4.15
C ASP A 238 -9.90 24.08 3.34
N ILE A 239 -8.75 23.55 3.81
CA ILE A 239 -7.43 23.86 3.25
C ILE A 239 -6.97 22.71 2.34
N THR A 240 -6.87 23.00 1.04
CA THR A 240 -6.28 22.06 0.08
C THR A 240 -4.83 21.74 0.41
N ALA A 241 -4.55 20.45 0.53
CA ALA A 241 -3.27 19.88 0.92
C ALA A 241 -3.06 18.52 0.23
N PHE A 242 -2.85 18.54 -1.09
CA PHE A 242 -2.43 17.33 -1.82
C PHE A 242 -1.02 16.90 -1.41
N PRO A 243 -0.71 15.59 -1.33
CA PRO A 243 0.65 15.10 -1.33
C PRO A 243 1.43 15.63 -2.53
N THR A 244 2.64 16.15 -2.31
CA THR A 244 3.59 16.44 -3.39
C THR A 244 4.05 15.14 -4.04
N PHE A 245 4.71 15.23 -5.21
CA PHE A 245 5.34 14.05 -5.82
C PHE A 245 6.37 13.40 -4.88
N ALA A 246 7.20 14.22 -4.21
CA ALA A 246 8.22 13.73 -3.28
C ALA A 246 7.59 12.99 -2.07
N GLU A 247 6.51 13.51 -1.51
CA GLU A 247 5.80 12.87 -0.40
C GLU A 247 5.09 11.58 -0.83
N SER A 248 4.45 11.56 -2.00
CA SER A 248 3.83 10.36 -2.57
C SER A 248 4.87 9.27 -2.81
N ARG A 249 6.03 9.68 -3.36
CA ARG A 249 7.16 8.79 -3.61
C ARG A 249 7.78 8.29 -2.31
N LEU A 250 7.89 9.13 -1.27
CA LEU A 250 8.32 8.71 0.06
C LEU A 250 7.37 7.66 0.65
N MET A 251 6.06 7.91 0.64
CA MET A 251 5.05 6.96 1.14
C MET A 251 5.19 5.60 0.45
N ALA A 252 5.24 5.57 -0.88
CA ALA A 252 5.33 4.31 -1.63
C ALA A 252 6.64 3.55 -1.37
N TYR A 253 7.79 4.22 -1.45
CA TYR A 253 9.08 3.54 -1.28
C TYR A 253 9.39 3.18 0.17
N ALA A 254 8.94 3.96 1.16
CA ALA A 254 9.00 3.58 2.56
C ALA A 254 8.20 2.28 2.82
N CYS A 255 6.98 2.17 2.28
CA CYS A 255 6.24 0.90 2.34
C CYS A 255 7.04 -0.27 1.70
N ILE A 256 7.64 -0.04 0.53
CA ILE A 256 8.37 -1.08 -0.22
C ILE A 256 9.65 -1.54 0.51
N THR A 257 10.45 -0.62 1.06
CA THR A 257 11.66 -0.96 1.82
C THR A 257 11.30 -1.68 3.12
N HIS A 258 10.15 -1.35 3.73
CA HIS A 258 9.61 -2.06 4.89
C HIS A 258 8.89 -3.38 4.54
N GLY A 259 8.82 -3.75 3.26
CA GLY A 259 8.41 -5.07 2.81
C GLY A 259 6.94 -5.20 2.38
N ALA A 260 6.25 -4.10 2.10
CA ALA A 260 4.96 -4.13 1.42
C ALA A 260 5.07 -4.86 0.07
N ARG A 261 4.00 -5.58 -0.28
CA ARG A 261 3.90 -6.38 -1.51
C ARG A 261 2.80 -5.89 -2.46
N GLY A 262 2.21 -4.73 -2.17
CA GLY A 262 1.28 -4.02 -3.05
C GLY A 262 1.12 -2.58 -2.58
N ILE A 263 0.96 -1.66 -3.53
CA ILE A 263 0.71 -0.24 -3.29
C ILE A 263 -0.58 0.15 -3.99
N LEU A 264 -1.54 0.64 -3.22
CA LEU A 264 -2.82 1.10 -3.73
C LEU A 264 -3.04 2.56 -3.32
N TYR A 265 -3.95 3.25 -3.98
CA TYR A 265 -4.35 4.62 -3.63
C TYR A 265 -5.85 4.71 -3.42
N TRP A 266 -6.25 5.48 -2.41
CA TRP A 266 -7.65 5.79 -2.14
C TRP A 266 -7.90 7.29 -2.25
N GLY A 267 -9.13 7.66 -2.57
CA GLY A 267 -9.61 9.04 -2.51
C GLY A 267 -9.55 9.81 -3.84
N SER A 268 -8.90 9.27 -4.88
CA SER A 268 -8.74 9.98 -6.15
C SER A 268 -10.07 10.25 -6.88
N SER A 269 -11.12 9.48 -6.60
CA SER A 269 -12.47 9.74 -7.11
C SER A 269 -13.13 11.01 -6.55
N TYR A 270 -12.61 11.55 -5.45
CA TYR A 270 -13.18 12.72 -4.77
C TYR A 270 -12.51 14.04 -5.16
N LEU A 271 -11.50 14.03 -6.04
CA LEU A 271 -10.71 15.23 -6.35
C LEU A 271 -11.58 16.36 -6.92
N GLN A 272 -11.63 17.49 -6.20
CA GLN A 272 -12.47 18.64 -6.54
C GLN A 272 -11.67 19.94 -6.60
N SER A 273 -10.75 20.14 -5.65
CA SER A 273 -9.94 21.36 -5.48
C SER A 273 -9.06 21.71 -6.69
N ASP A 274 -8.69 22.99 -6.78
CA ASP A 274 -7.72 23.49 -7.74
C ASP A 274 -6.40 22.72 -7.65
N GLY A 275 -5.80 22.43 -8.81
CA GLY A 275 -4.57 21.63 -8.91
C GLY A 275 -4.79 20.11 -8.97
N LYS A 276 -6.04 19.62 -8.88
CA LYS A 276 -6.35 18.18 -8.98
C LYS A 276 -5.78 17.46 -10.21
N GLU A 277 -5.79 18.11 -11.38
CA GLU A 277 -5.25 17.50 -12.60
C GLU A 277 -3.74 17.32 -12.54
N ALA A 278 -3.04 18.32 -12.00
CA ALA A 278 -1.59 18.26 -11.80
C ALA A 278 -1.23 17.21 -10.73
N PHE A 279 -2.02 17.13 -9.66
CA PHE A 279 -1.86 16.10 -8.63
C PHE A 279 -2.11 14.69 -9.18
N ARG A 280 -3.17 14.47 -9.96
CA ARG A 280 -3.45 13.19 -10.63
C ARG A 280 -2.30 12.76 -11.52
N LYS A 281 -1.76 13.67 -12.33
CA LYS A 281 -0.57 13.42 -13.14
C LYS A 281 0.65 13.04 -12.31
N SER A 282 0.82 13.65 -11.12
CA SER A 282 1.89 13.27 -10.19
C SER A 282 1.77 11.83 -9.69
N LEU A 283 0.55 11.36 -9.39
CA LEU A 283 0.30 9.96 -9.03
C LEU A 283 0.58 9.03 -10.21
N TYR A 284 0.18 9.40 -11.42
CA TYR A 284 0.45 8.63 -12.64
C TYR A 284 1.94 8.53 -12.97
N ALA A 285 2.72 9.59 -12.72
CA ALA A 285 4.17 9.53 -12.84
C ALA A 285 4.78 8.53 -11.85
N LEU A 286 4.26 8.46 -10.62
CA LEU A 286 4.71 7.52 -9.60
C LEU A 286 4.32 6.08 -9.95
N THR A 287 3.08 5.83 -10.36
CA THR A 287 2.67 4.47 -10.78
C THR A 287 3.40 4.01 -12.03
N SER A 288 3.72 4.93 -12.95
CA SER A 288 4.54 4.62 -14.13
C SER A 288 5.96 4.21 -13.72
N GLU A 289 6.54 4.90 -12.72
CA GLU A 289 7.83 4.54 -12.14
C GLU A 289 7.78 3.14 -11.50
N LEU A 290 6.77 2.83 -10.70
CA LEU A 290 6.58 1.49 -10.11
C LEU A 290 6.37 0.41 -11.19
N ALA A 291 5.63 0.73 -12.25
CA ALA A 291 5.36 -0.19 -13.36
C ALA A 291 6.63 -0.53 -14.14
N ALA A 292 7.50 0.45 -14.40
CA ALA A 292 8.80 0.22 -15.03
C ALA A 292 9.70 -0.71 -14.19
N LEU A 293 9.51 -0.74 -12.86
CA LEU A 293 10.28 -1.54 -11.92
C LEU A 293 9.64 -2.90 -11.57
N GLN A 294 8.51 -3.27 -12.18
CA GLN A 294 7.80 -4.55 -11.95
C GLN A 294 8.71 -5.79 -11.85
N PRO A 295 9.70 -6.00 -12.74
CA PRO A 295 10.58 -7.17 -12.64
C PRO A 295 11.38 -7.22 -11.34
N PHE A 296 11.76 -6.07 -10.78
CA PHE A 296 12.45 -6.00 -9.50
C PHE A 296 11.47 -6.15 -8.33
N LEU A 297 10.32 -5.48 -8.37
CA LEU A 297 9.38 -5.46 -7.24
C LEU A 297 8.82 -6.85 -6.88
N THR A 298 8.75 -7.74 -7.86
CA THR A 298 8.37 -9.16 -7.67
C THR A 298 9.56 -10.09 -7.39
N ALA A 299 10.80 -9.64 -7.60
CA ALA A 299 12.01 -10.43 -7.35
C ALA A 299 12.29 -10.52 -5.84
N PRO A 300 12.93 -11.61 -5.36
CA PRO A 300 13.39 -11.70 -3.98
C PRO A 300 14.30 -10.52 -3.58
N VAL A 301 14.26 -10.17 -2.29
CA VAL A 301 15.19 -9.18 -1.72
C VAL A 301 16.55 -9.84 -1.47
N GLU A 302 17.61 -9.18 -1.92
CA GLU A 302 19.00 -9.56 -1.72
C GLU A 302 19.48 -9.09 -0.33
N ARG A 303 19.24 -9.93 0.68
CA ARG A 303 19.39 -9.57 2.11
C ARG A 303 20.83 -9.32 2.59
N TYR A 304 21.83 -9.63 1.78
CA TYR A 304 23.23 -9.34 2.11
C TYR A 304 23.62 -7.88 1.82
N ALA A 305 22.87 -7.17 0.98
CA ALA A 305 23.08 -5.75 0.79
C ALA A 305 22.56 -5.01 2.03
N THR A 306 23.43 -4.19 2.64
CA THR A 306 23.13 -3.41 3.84
C THR A 306 23.38 -1.94 3.58
N VAL A 307 22.81 -1.09 4.43
CA VAL A 307 23.03 0.35 4.40
C VAL A 307 23.42 0.85 5.78
N GLN A 308 24.33 1.81 5.82
CA GLN A 308 24.74 2.50 7.04
C GLN A 308 24.87 4.00 6.76
N ALA A 309 24.23 4.82 7.60
CA ALA A 309 24.54 6.24 7.67
C ALA A 309 25.84 6.44 8.47
N ILE A 310 26.79 7.17 7.88
CA ILE A 310 28.07 7.56 8.48
C ILE A 310 28.01 9.08 8.66
N ASP A 311 27.36 9.49 9.75
CA ASP A 311 27.16 10.90 10.05
C ASP A 311 28.38 11.52 10.75
N ASP A 312 28.57 12.82 10.55
CA ASP A 312 29.70 13.60 11.06
C ASP A 312 29.60 13.91 12.57
N GLY A 313 28.58 13.36 13.25
CA GLY A 313 28.36 13.55 14.67
C GLY A 313 28.02 14.99 15.06
N ARG A 314 27.54 15.81 14.10
CA ARG A 314 27.14 17.19 14.38
C ARG A 314 26.07 17.27 15.46
N THR A 315 26.42 17.90 16.57
CA THR A 315 25.55 18.12 17.74
C THR A 315 24.92 19.51 17.75
N ASP A 316 25.16 20.33 16.72
CA ASP A 316 24.62 21.68 16.55
C ASP A 316 23.21 21.69 15.95
N ILE A 317 22.76 20.55 15.41
CA ILE A 317 21.38 20.30 15.02
C ILE A 317 20.74 19.47 16.14
N SER A 318 19.57 19.90 16.62
CA SER A 318 18.77 19.08 17.54
C SER A 318 18.37 17.79 16.85
N ILE A 319 19.13 16.71 17.07
CA ILE A 319 18.79 15.39 16.55
C ILE A 319 17.55 14.89 17.32
N PRO A 320 16.45 14.53 16.64
CA PRO A 320 15.28 13.94 17.29
C PRO A 320 15.66 12.70 18.12
N ALA A 321 14.90 12.43 19.18
CA ALA A 321 15.19 11.36 20.15
C ALA A 321 15.21 9.93 19.54
N SER A 322 14.74 9.76 18.30
CA SER A 322 14.82 8.51 17.53
C SER A 322 15.26 8.82 16.10
N LEU A 323 16.51 8.49 15.77
CA LEU A 323 16.97 8.41 14.38
C LEU A 323 16.35 7.16 13.74
N ARG A 324 15.68 7.32 12.60
CA ARG A 324 15.17 6.21 11.78
C ARG A 324 16.26 5.72 10.83
N GLY A 325 17.09 6.63 10.34
CA GLY A 325 18.19 6.36 9.41
C GLY A 325 17.71 6.17 7.97
N VAL A 326 18.44 5.32 7.24
CA VAL A 326 18.16 5.00 5.84
C VAL A 326 17.70 3.55 5.73
N SER A 327 16.54 3.30 5.12
CA SER A 327 16.10 1.95 4.77
C SER A 327 16.50 1.59 3.34
N ILE A 328 16.64 0.27 3.09
CA ILE A 328 17.15 -0.27 1.82
C ILE A 328 16.30 -1.44 1.32
N THR A 329 16.11 -1.52 0.01
CA THR A 329 15.83 -2.81 -0.66
C THR A 329 16.73 -2.97 -1.87
N ALA A 330 17.43 -4.10 -1.96
CA ALA A 330 18.24 -4.49 -3.11
C ALA A 330 17.59 -5.69 -3.80
N ARG A 331 17.42 -5.62 -5.12
CA ARG A 331 16.76 -6.64 -5.93
C ARG A 331 17.42 -6.75 -7.29
N ARG A 332 17.30 -7.91 -7.92
CA ARG A 332 17.87 -8.15 -9.26
C ARG A 332 16.92 -8.90 -10.18
N THR A 333 17.07 -8.64 -11.46
CA THR A 333 16.37 -9.34 -12.54
C THR A 333 17.36 -9.66 -13.66
N GLY A 334 17.62 -10.94 -13.89
CA GLY A 334 18.73 -11.36 -14.74
C GLY A 334 20.07 -10.81 -14.23
N ARG A 335 20.69 -9.93 -15.03
CA ARG A 335 21.95 -9.24 -14.68
C ARG A 335 21.74 -7.80 -14.19
N ASP A 336 20.53 -7.28 -14.31
CA ASP A 336 20.23 -5.92 -13.89
C ASP A 336 19.92 -5.89 -12.39
N TRP A 337 20.28 -4.77 -11.77
CA TRP A 337 20.09 -4.54 -10.35
C TRP A 337 19.32 -3.26 -10.09
N LEU A 338 18.61 -3.24 -8.97
CA LEU A 338 17.96 -2.08 -8.37
C LEU A 338 18.30 -2.05 -6.88
N ILE A 339 18.81 -0.91 -6.42
CA ILE A 339 19.02 -0.59 -5.01
C ILE A 339 18.20 0.65 -4.71
N VAL A 340 17.20 0.50 -3.85
CA VAL A 340 16.35 1.60 -3.37
C VAL A 340 16.86 1.99 -2.00
N LEU A 341 17.06 3.30 -1.78
CA LEU A 341 17.38 3.90 -0.50
C LEU A 341 16.30 4.93 -0.16
N VAL A 342 15.85 4.93 1.09
CA VAL A 342 14.91 5.92 1.62
C VAL A 342 15.52 6.52 2.87
N ASN A 343 15.81 7.82 2.84
CA ASN A 343 16.14 8.54 4.06
C ASN A 343 14.85 8.76 4.83
N GLU A 344 14.76 8.21 6.04
CA GLU A 344 13.57 8.32 6.89
C GLU A 344 13.67 9.45 7.90
N ASP A 345 14.81 10.13 7.95
CA ASP A 345 15.03 11.24 8.85
C ASP A 345 14.70 12.59 8.18
N GLU A 346 14.34 13.54 9.04
CA GLU A 346 14.08 14.94 8.65
C GLU A 346 15.37 15.76 8.41
N HIS A 347 16.53 15.13 8.52
CA HIS A 347 17.82 15.74 8.23
C HIS A 347 18.55 15.03 7.09
N ALA A 348 19.54 15.69 6.52
CA ALA A 348 20.39 15.11 5.49
C ALA A 348 21.40 14.13 6.11
N HIS A 349 21.77 13.10 5.34
CA HIS A 349 22.92 12.25 5.59
C HIS A 349 24.01 12.54 4.57
N MET A 350 25.19 12.96 5.04
CA MET A 350 26.32 13.33 4.18
C MET A 350 27.23 12.15 3.81
N GLY A 351 26.98 10.98 4.40
CA GLY A 351 27.59 9.71 4.03
C GLY A 351 26.59 8.58 4.26
N VAL A 352 26.14 7.95 3.18
CA VAL A 352 25.29 6.76 3.21
C VAL A 352 26.05 5.68 2.46
N GLU A 353 26.60 4.72 3.19
CA GLU A 353 27.33 3.60 2.61
C GLU A 353 26.37 2.43 2.36
N VAL A 354 26.39 1.89 1.15
CA VAL A 354 25.73 0.63 0.79
C VAL A 354 26.81 -0.44 0.63
N SER A 355 26.73 -1.49 1.43
CA SER A 355 27.75 -2.53 1.56
C SER A 355 27.20 -3.93 1.29
N GLY A 356 28.08 -4.94 1.25
CA GLY A 356 27.74 -6.33 0.94
C GLY A 356 27.64 -6.61 -0.56
N LEU A 357 28.25 -5.76 -1.40
CA LEU A 357 28.18 -5.81 -2.84
C LEU A 357 29.45 -6.40 -3.48
N ASP A 358 30.20 -7.26 -2.78
CA ASP A 358 31.50 -7.81 -3.25
C ASP A 358 31.43 -8.41 -4.65
N ALA A 359 30.34 -9.13 -4.94
CA ALA A 359 30.11 -9.76 -6.25
C ALA A 359 29.83 -8.76 -7.39
N LEU A 360 29.63 -7.48 -7.05
CA LEU A 360 29.34 -6.39 -7.98
C LEU A 360 30.51 -5.42 -8.13
N ASN A 361 31.68 -5.68 -7.55
CA ASN A 361 32.85 -4.83 -7.73
C ASN A 361 33.11 -4.49 -9.21
N GLY A 362 33.29 -3.20 -9.49
CA GLY A 362 33.41 -2.65 -10.84
C GLY A 362 32.09 -2.44 -11.60
N THR A 363 30.95 -2.83 -11.03
CA THR A 363 29.62 -2.56 -11.61
C THR A 363 29.25 -1.11 -11.38
N GLU A 364 28.86 -0.42 -12.46
CA GLU A 364 28.33 0.93 -12.40
C GLU A 364 26.82 0.92 -12.14
N PHE A 365 26.40 1.85 -11.29
CA PHE A 365 25.01 2.19 -11.03
C PHE A 365 24.76 3.65 -11.41
N VAL A 366 23.56 3.90 -11.93
CA VAL A 366 23.03 5.23 -12.21
C VAL A 366 21.82 5.49 -11.32
N GLU A 367 21.70 6.70 -10.81
CA GLU A 367 20.50 7.15 -10.13
C GLU A 367 19.38 7.39 -11.16
N LEU A 368 18.29 6.64 -11.03
CA LEU A 368 17.10 6.83 -11.85
C LEU A 368 16.47 8.19 -11.53
N TYR A 369 16.21 8.97 -12.56
CA TYR A 369 15.66 10.34 -12.49
C TYR A 369 16.53 11.36 -11.75
N GLY A 370 17.79 11.01 -11.44
CA GLY A 370 18.79 11.93 -10.92
C GLY A 370 20.05 11.93 -11.79
N ASP A 371 21.09 12.63 -11.35
CA ASP A 371 22.34 12.80 -12.08
C ASP A 371 23.49 11.95 -11.54
N GLU A 372 23.30 11.32 -10.38
CA GLU A 372 24.37 10.57 -9.72
C GLU A 372 24.72 9.28 -10.47
N LYS A 373 26.02 8.99 -10.50
CA LYS A 373 26.57 7.71 -10.93
C LYS A 373 27.58 7.26 -9.89
N THR A 374 27.60 5.97 -9.63
CA THR A 374 28.52 5.38 -8.67
C THR A 374 28.97 4.01 -9.17
N ALA A 375 30.12 3.55 -8.70
CA ALA A 375 30.63 2.22 -9.00
C ALA A 375 30.94 1.51 -7.70
N VAL A 376 30.65 0.21 -7.65
CA VAL A 376 30.99 -0.59 -6.47
C VAL A 376 32.49 -0.79 -6.43
N SER A 377 33.12 -0.43 -5.31
CA SER A 377 34.54 -0.64 -5.01
C SER A 377 34.65 -1.23 -3.62
N ASP A 378 35.52 -2.23 -3.45
CA ASP A 378 35.71 -2.94 -2.17
C ASP A 378 34.41 -3.42 -1.51
N GLY A 379 33.43 -3.82 -2.34
CA GLY A 379 32.14 -4.35 -1.91
C GLY A 379 31.14 -3.29 -1.44
N SER A 380 31.42 -2.00 -1.63
CA SER A 380 30.51 -0.92 -1.26
C SER A 380 30.47 0.24 -2.26
N PHE A 381 29.51 1.15 -2.07
CA PHE A 381 29.57 2.51 -2.60
C PHE A 381 28.97 3.48 -1.60
N VAL A 382 29.28 4.77 -1.74
CA VAL A 382 28.76 5.84 -0.86
C VAL A 382 27.96 6.86 -1.65
N THR A 383 26.84 7.30 -1.09
CA THR A 383 26.04 8.42 -1.59
C THR A 383 25.71 9.41 -0.47
N ARG A 384 24.95 10.46 -0.79
CA ARG A 384 24.39 11.45 0.14
C ARG A 384 22.89 11.51 -0.03
N MET A 385 22.16 11.81 1.02
CA MET A 385 20.70 11.90 0.96
C MET A 385 20.19 13.15 1.65
N ARG A 386 19.30 13.88 1.00
CA ARG A 386 18.52 14.99 1.59
C ARG A 386 17.47 14.43 2.57
N PRO A 387 16.88 15.27 3.46
CA PRO A 387 15.76 14.87 4.29
C PRO A 387 14.67 14.18 3.46
N PHE A 388 14.17 13.04 3.93
CA PHE A 388 13.07 12.31 3.27
C PHE A 388 13.31 11.96 1.78
N GLU A 389 14.56 11.93 1.34
CA GLU A 389 14.89 11.64 -0.05
C GLU A 389 14.76 10.15 -0.35
N VAL A 390 14.26 9.85 -1.55
CA VAL A 390 14.25 8.50 -2.11
C VAL A 390 15.21 8.44 -3.28
N LYS A 391 16.20 7.55 -3.21
CA LYS A 391 17.15 7.29 -4.31
C LYS A 391 17.02 5.87 -4.85
N LEU A 392 17.04 5.76 -6.17
CA LEU A 392 16.97 4.49 -6.87
C LEU A 392 18.21 4.35 -7.74
N PHE A 393 19.13 3.48 -7.34
CA PHE A 393 20.30 3.14 -8.13
C PHE A 393 20.01 1.88 -8.95
N ALA A 394 20.21 1.96 -10.27
CA ALA A 394 20.07 0.80 -11.14
C ALA A 394 21.25 0.67 -12.10
N THR A 395 21.45 -0.51 -12.68
CA THR A 395 22.52 -0.76 -13.66
C THR A 395 22.32 -0.03 -15.00
N HIS A 396 21.11 0.47 -15.28
CA HIS A 396 20.81 1.18 -16.54
C HIS A 396 19.59 2.09 -16.41
N ARG A 397 19.60 3.26 -17.08
CA ARG A 397 18.44 4.19 -17.15
C ARG A 397 17.22 3.66 -17.93
N LYS A 398 17.27 2.44 -18.46
CA LYS A 398 16.15 1.85 -19.22
C LYS A 398 14.95 1.55 -18.32
N TRP A 399 15.21 1.55 -17.01
CA TRP A 399 14.23 1.36 -15.95
C TRP A 399 13.54 2.66 -15.53
N GLU A 400 13.88 3.80 -16.15
CA GLU A 400 13.09 5.00 -16.01
C GLU A 400 11.86 4.92 -16.92
N ALA A 401 10.70 5.27 -16.38
CA ALA A 401 9.48 5.41 -17.13
C ALA A 401 9.57 6.57 -18.13
N ALA A 402 8.87 6.42 -19.25
CA ALA A 402 8.71 7.49 -20.24
C ALA A 402 7.88 8.65 -19.69
N GLN A 403 6.89 8.36 -18.83
CA GLN A 403 6.05 9.37 -18.20
C GLN A 403 6.86 10.20 -17.18
N ARG A 404 7.00 11.50 -17.45
CA ARG A 404 7.75 12.46 -16.62
C ARG A 404 6.90 13.60 -16.09
N GLU A 405 5.75 13.88 -16.71
CA GLU A 405 4.86 14.96 -16.31
C GLU A 405 4.33 14.72 -14.90
N GLY A 406 4.32 15.75 -14.04
CA GLY A 406 3.82 15.68 -12.66
C GLY A 406 4.87 15.28 -11.62
N ARG A 407 6.10 14.92 -12.01
CA ARG A 407 7.20 14.65 -11.07
C ARG A 407 7.67 15.89 -10.31
N ASP A 408 7.41 17.06 -10.88
CA ASP A 408 7.69 18.38 -10.31
C ASP A 408 6.50 18.93 -9.52
N PHE A 409 5.42 18.15 -9.35
CA PHE A 409 4.28 18.55 -8.54
C PHE A 409 4.71 18.81 -7.10
N ALA A 410 4.88 20.09 -6.83
CA ALA A 410 5.12 20.70 -5.54
C ALA A 410 3.97 21.68 -5.30
N LYS A 411 3.67 21.94 -4.03
CA LYS A 411 2.64 22.90 -3.66
C LYS A 411 2.93 24.29 -4.23
#